data_AF-A0A9D6EQG1-F1
#
_entry.id   AF-A0A9D6EQG1-F1
#
_cell.length_a   1.000
_cell.length_b   1.000
_cell.length_c   1.000
_cell.angle_alpha   90.00
_cell.angle_beta   90.00
_cell.angle_gamma   90.00
#
_symmetry.space_group_name_H-M   'P 1'
#
loop_
_entity.id
_entity.type
_entity.pdbx_description
1 polymer ?
#
loop_
_entity_poly.entity_id
_entity_poly.type
_entity_poly.pdbx_seq_one_letter_code
_entity_poly.pdbx_strand_id
1 'polypeptide(L)'
;MALTAREFGESLMAEVRARRSFGGHPLWFKIQQGRLSRKGLQEFAKQFFLQVVEFPRAVSALHSRCPDLEERRKLAESVYEEETGKLSGSKAHPELFLDFAA
;
A
#
# COMPACT_ATOMS: atom_id res chain seq x y z
N MET A 1 -7.06 2.00 -33.49
CA MET A 1 -6.41 0.68 -33.37
C MET A 1 -6.39 0.30 -31.90
N ALA A 2 -6.48 -0.98 -31.57
CA ALA A 2 -6.36 -1.41 -30.17
C ALA A 2 -4.92 -1.15 -29.68
N LEU A 3 -4.77 -0.61 -28.47
CA LEU A 3 -3.47 -0.41 -27.83
C LEU A 3 -2.84 -1.76 -27.49
N THR A 4 -1.52 -1.87 -27.63
CA THR A 4 -0.77 -2.97 -27.00
C THR A 4 -0.86 -2.87 -25.47
N ALA A 5 -0.58 -3.97 -24.75
CA ALA A 5 -0.59 -3.96 -23.28
C ALA A 5 0.36 -2.90 -22.69
N ARG A 6 1.51 -2.68 -23.33
CA ARG A 6 2.48 -1.65 -22.93
C ARG A 6 1.91 -0.25 -23.12
N GLU A 7 1.39 0.06 -24.31
CA GLU A 7 0.82 1.38 -24.60
C GLU A 7 -0.40 1.68 -23.71
N PHE A 8 -1.22 0.66 -23.42
CA PHE A 8 -2.32 0.80 -22.47
C PHE A 8 -1.81 1.08 -21.06
N GLY A 9 -0.80 0.34 -20.59
CA GLY A 9 -0.18 0.59 -19.28
C GLY A 9 0.43 1.99 -19.16
N GLU A 10 1.14 2.44 -20.20
CA GLU A 10 1.69 3.79 -20.27
C GLU A 10 0.57 4.87 -20.24
N SER A 11 -0.51 4.65 -21.00
CA SER A 11 -1.69 5.53 -20.98
C SER A 11 -2.36 5.60 -19.61
N LEU A 12 -2.54 4.45 -18.95
CA LEU A 12 -3.14 4.38 -17.61
C LEU A 12 -2.28 5.14 -16.59
N MET A 13 -0.96 4.93 -16.62
CA MET A 13 -0.04 5.64 -15.73
C MET A 13 -0.02 7.14 -15.99
N ALA A 14 -0.14 7.58 -17.26
CA ALA A 14 -0.27 8.99 -17.60
C ALA A 14 -1.55 9.59 -17.00
N GLU A 15 -2.69 8.90 -17.10
CA GLU A 15 -3.96 9.34 -16.51
C GLU A 15 -3.89 9.43 -14.98
N VAL A 16 -3.32 8.41 -14.32
CA VAL A 16 -3.13 8.40 -12.86
C VAL A 16 -2.27 9.60 -12.43
N ARG A 17 -1.16 9.86 -13.13
CA ARG A 17 -0.24 10.98 -12.82
C ARG A 17 -0.84 12.36 -13.09
N ALA A 18 -1.68 12.48 -14.12
CA ALA A 18 -2.37 13.73 -14.45
C ALA A 18 -3.44 14.11 -13.40
N ARG A 19 -3.97 13.11 -12.68
CA ARG A 19 -4.90 13.33 -11.56
C ARG A 19 -4.15 13.55 -10.24
N ARG A 20 -4.92 13.77 -9.16
CA ARG A 20 -4.40 13.75 -7.79
C ARG A 20 -4.04 12.32 -7.39
N SER A 21 -2.93 11.82 -7.95
CA SER A 21 -2.34 10.57 -7.52
C SER A 21 -1.84 10.69 -6.08
N PHE A 22 -1.91 9.58 -5.36
CA PHE A 22 -1.36 9.44 -4.03
C PHE A 22 0.11 9.91 -3.99
N GLY A 23 0.97 9.38 -4.89
CA GLY A 23 2.40 9.72 -4.93
C GLY A 23 2.73 11.16 -5.34
N GLY A 24 1.79 11.91 -5.92
CA GLY A 24 1.98 13.31 -6.32
C GLY A 24 1.58 14.33 -5.25
N HIS A 25 0.94 13.91 -4.15
CA HIS A 25 0.43 14.85 -3.15
C HIS A 25 1.58 15.45 -2.30
N PRO A 26 1.60 16.79 -2.04
CA PRO A 26 2.68 17.46 -1.30
C PRO A 26 2.98 16.87 0.08
N LEU A 27 1.99 16.22 0.72
CA LEU A 27 2.16 15.53 2.00
C LEU A 27 3.22 14.42 1.93
N TRP A 28 3.21 13.59 0.88
CA TRP A 28 4.13 12.47 0.73
C TRP A 28 5.57 12.93 0.59
N PHE A 29 5.81 13.99 -0.18
CA PHE A 29 7.14 14.60 -0.28
C PHE A 29 7.61 15.16 1.07
N LYS A 30 6.72 15.79 1.85
CA LYS A 30 7.08 16.27 3.20
C LYS A 30 7.42 15.13 4.15
N ILE A 31 6.69 14.02 4.10
CA ILE A 31 6.99 12.81 4.90
C ILE A 31 8.34 12.24 4.47
N GLN A 32 8.53 11.96 3.18
CA GLN A 32 9.75 11.37 2.63
C GLN A 32 11.00 12.22 2.93
N GLN A 33 10.87 13.54 2.88
CA GLN A 33 11.97 14.48 3.14
C GLN A 33 12.19 14.78 4.63
N GLY A 34 11.40 14.18 5.54
CA GLY A 34 11.46 14.47 6.97
C GLY A 34 11.08 15.91 7.34
N ARG A 35 10.29 16.59 6.49
CA ARG A 35 9.89 18.01 6.64
C ARG A 35 8.50 18.17 7.27
N LEU A 36 7.77 17.08 7.51
CA LEU A 36 6.51 17.13 8.23
C LEU A 36 6.78 17.20 9.74
N SER A 37 6.07 18.08 10.45
CA SER A 37 6.19 18.12 11.91
C SER A 37 5.68 16.82 12.53
N ARG A 38 6.18 16.46 13.71
CA ARG A 38 5.71 15.27 14.46
C ARG A 38 4.19 15.24 14.62
N LYS A 39 3.59 16.37 14.99
CA LYS A 39 2.12 16.49 15.08
C LYS A 39 1.44 16.22 13.73
N GLY A 40 1.98 16.76 12.64
CA GLY A 40 1.45 16.53 11.29
C GLY A 40 1.54 15.06 10.88
N LEU A 41 2.64 14.38 11.24
CA LEU A 41 2.83 12.97 10.98
C LEU A 41 1.82 12.11 11.75
N GLN A 42 1.60 12.43 13.03
CA GLN A 42 0.60 11.74 13.86
C GLN A 42 -0.83 11.92 13.32
N GLU A 43 -1.20 13.12 12.85
CA GLU A 43 -2.50 13.33 12.21
C GLU A 43 -2.66 12.56 10.90
N PHE A 44 -1.61 12.51 10.07
CA PHE A 44 -1.58 11.65 8.89
C PHE A 44 -1.79 10.19 9.27
N ALA A 45 -1.05 9.70 10.27
CA ALA A 45 -1.11 8.32 10.70
C ALA A 45 -2.51 7.94 11.20
N LYS A 46 -3.18 8.79 11.99
CA LYS A 46 -4.57 8.56 12.43
C LYS A 46 -5.53 8.34 11.26
N GLN A 47 -5.38 9.13 10.19
CA GLN A 47 -6.26 9.03 9.02
C GLN A 47 -5.92 7.81 8.16
N PHE A 48 -4.63 7.48 8.05
CA PHE A 48 -4.16 6.41 7.18
C PHE A 48 -4.18 5.02 7.84
N PHE A 49 -4.22 4.93 9.17
CA PHE A 49 -4.13 3.66 9.88
C PHE A 49 -5.25 2.68 9.52
N LEU A 50 -6.45 3.17 9.19
CA LEU A 50 -7.54 2.30 8.71
C LEU A 50 -7.13 1.53 7.45
N GLN A 51 -6.42 2.17 6.52
CA GLN A 51 -5.91 1.51 5.32
C GLN A 51 -4.93 0.39 5.69
N VAL A 52 -4.07 0.61 6.69
CA VAL A 52 -3.06 -0.37 7.13
C VAL A 52 -3.73 -1.63 7.67
N VAL A 53 -4.80 -1.50 8.46
CA VAL A 53 -5.49 -2.65 9.06
C VAL A 53 -6.51 -3.32 8.12
N GLU A 54 -7.12 -2.58 7.20
CA GLU A 54 -8.10 -3.16 6.26
C GLU A 54 -7.45 -3.77 5.01
N PHE A 55 -6.23 -3.37 4.65
CA PHE A 55 -5.52 -3.93 3.50
C PHE A 55 -5.38 -5.46 3.56
N PRO A 56 -4.82 -6.09 4.62
CA PRO A 56 -4.71 -7.55 4.69
C PRO A 56 -6.06 -8.28 4.67
N ARG A 57 -7.13 -7.64 5.17
CA ARG A 57 -8.50 -8.17 5.09
C ARG A 57 -9.03 -8.16 3.66
N ALA A 58 -8.75 -7.11 2.90
CA ALA A 58 -9.06 -7.05 1.47
C ALA A 58 -8.28 -8.12 0.68
N VAL A 59 -6.99 -8.31 0.98
CA VAL A 59 -6.17 -9.38 0.38
C VAL A 59 -6.73 -10.75 0.72
N SER A 60 -7.19 -10.98 1.96
CA SER A 60 -7.85 -12.23 2.37
C SER A 60 -9.12 -12.51 1.57
N ALA A 61 -9.93 -11.48 1.30
CA ALA A 61 -11.13 -11.61 0.47
C ALA A 61 -10.78 -11.99 -0.99
N LEU A 62 -9.71 -11.41 -1.54
CA LEU A 62 -9.20 -11.79 -2.87
C LEU A 62 -8.63 -13.22 -2.88
N HIS A 63 -7.81 -13.56 -1.89
CA HIS A 63 -7.20 -14.88 -1.70
C HIS A 63 -8.24 -16.00 -1.72
N SER A 64 -9.32 -15.86 -0.94
CA SER A 64 -10.36 -16.90 -0.84
C SER A 64 -11.16 -17.12 -2.13
N ARG A 65 -11.13 -16.16 -3.05
CA ARG A 65 -11.85 -16.20 -4.34
C ARG A 65 -10.94 -16.47 -5.54
N CYS A 66 -9.62 -16.56 -5.33
CA CYS A 66 -8.65 -16.73 -6.39
C CYS A 66 -8.63 -18.20 -6.88
N PRO A 67 -9.02 -18.49 -8.14
CA PRO A 67 -9.06 -19.85 -8.66
C PRO A 67 -7.65 -20.39 -8.98
N ASP A 68 -6.73 -19.50 -9.35
CA ASP A 68 -5.36 -19.85 -9.71
C ASP A 68 -4.53 -20.16 -8.46
N LEU A 69 -3.88 -21.33 -8.44
CA LEU A 69 -3.12 -21.79 -7.28
C LEU A 69 -1.85 -20.98 -7.04
N GLU A 70 -1.16 -20.56 -8.11
CA GLU A 70 0.10 -19.83 -8.00
C GLU A 70 -0.16 -18.43 -7.45
N GLU A 71 -1.16 -17.73 -7.98
CA GLU A 71 -1.56 -16.42 -7.50
C GLU A 71 -2.14 -16.48 -6.08
N ARG A 72 -2.91 -17.53 -5.76
CA ARG A 72 -3.43 -17.73 -4.41
C ARG A 72 -2.30 -17.91 -3.38
N ARG A 73 -1.19 -18.56 -3.72
CA ARG A 73 -0.01 -18.66 -2.83
C ARG A 73 0.61 -17.28 -2.56
N LYS A 74 0.79 -16.46 -3.59
CA LYS A 74 1.32 -15.09 -3.46
C LYS A 74 0.44 -14.23 -2.55
N LEU A 75 -0.88 -14.34 -2.69
CA LEU A 75 -1.84 -13.65 -1.82
C LEU A 75 -1.76 -14.14 -0.36
N ALA A 76 -1.60 -15.45 -0.13
CA ALA A 76 -1.44 -16.01 1.21
C ALA A 76 -0.15 -15.53 1.89
N GLU A 77 0.96 -15.47 1.14
CA GLU A 77 2.23 -14.91 1.61
C GLU A 77 2.08 -13.42 1.97
N SER A 78 1.37 -12.65 1.14
CA SER A 78 1.07 -11.25 1.43
C SER A 78 0.28 -11.10 2.74
N VAL A 79 -0.79 -11.86 2.96
CA VAL A 79 -1.54 -11.81 4.23
C VAL A 79 -0.65 -12.18 5.41
N TYR A 80 0.13 -13.25 5.29
CA TYR A 80 1.03 -13.68 6.36
C TYR A 80 2.07 -12.61 6.71
N GLU A 81 2.63 -11.94 5.70
CA GLU A 81 3.59 -10.86 5.90
C GLU A 81 2.96 -9.63 6.55
N GLU A 82 1.83 -9.15 6.03
CA GLU A 82 1.15 -7.96 6.57
C GLU A 82 0.81 -8.14 8.07
N GLU A 83 0.36 -9.34 8.45
CA GLU A 83 -0.08 -9.66 9.81
C GLU A 83 1.07 -10.03 10.77
N THR A 84 2.26 -10.35 10.26
CA THR A 84 3.34 -10.89 11.12
C THR A 84 4.73 -10.29 10.91
N GLY A 85 5.03 -9.77 9.72
CA GLY A 85 6.35 -9.31 9.29
C GLY A 85 7.40 -10.41 9.13
N LYS A 86 7.02 -11.69 9.22
CA LYS A 86 7.98 -12.79 9.38
C LYS A 86 8.71 -13.18 8.11
N LEU A 87 8.19 -12.88 6.92
CA LEU A 87 8.92 -13.10 5.67
C LEU A 87 10.05 -12.08 5.51
N SER A 88 9.83 -10.83 5.93
CA SER A 88 10.89 -9.81 5.95
C SER A 88 11.76 -9.81 7.22
N GLY A 89 11.34 -10.53 8.27
CA GLY A 89 12.00 -10.51 9.58
C GLY A 89 11.75 -9.22 10.36
N SER A 90 10.64 -8.54 10.10
CA SER A 90 10.21 -7.31 10.75
C SER A 90 9.03 -7.55 11.71
N LYS A 91 8.40 -6.47 12.20
CA LYS A 91 7.14 -6.55 12.98
C LYS A 91 5.96 -6.64 12.01
N ALA A 92 4.77 -6.97 12.53
CA ALA A 92 3.53 -6.82 11.78
C ALA A 92 3.39 -5.37 11.27
N HIS A 93 2.83 -5.20 10.07
CA HIS A 93 2.76 -3.90 9.42
C HIS A 93 2.01 -2.82 10.24
N PRO A 94 0.92 -3.14 10.97
CA PRO A 94 0.30 -2.17 11.88
C PRO A 94 1.26 -1.67 12.95
N GLU A 95 2.11 -2.54 13.52
CA GLU A 95 3.07 -2.17 14.55
C GLU A 95 4.19 -1.30 13.97
N LEU A 96 4.74 -1.68 12.81
CA LEU A 96 5.74 -0.86 12.11
C LEU A 96 5.22 0.53 11.78
N PHE A 97 3.95 0.63 11.37
CA PHE A 97 3.34 1.90 11.04
C PHE A 97 3.15 2.79 12.28
N LEU A 98 2.81 2.20 13.44
CA LEU A 98 2.72 2.93 14.69
C LEU A 98 4.09 3.43 15.17
N ASP A 99 5.14 2.61 15.06
CA ASP A 99 6.52 3.03 15.37
C ASP A 99 6.96 4.20 14.47
N PHE A 100 6.61 4.15 13.19
CA PHE A 100 6.87 5.24 12.24
C PHE A 100 6.15 6.54 12.63
N ALA A 101 4.93 6.44 13.17
CA ALA A 101 4.10 7.59 13.49
C ALA A 101 4.34 8.19 14.90
N ALA A 102 4.97 7.44 15.80
CA ALA A 102 5.23 7.82 17.19
C ALA A 102 6.20 9.00 17.27
#